data_AF-A0A563ERY5-F1
#
_entry.id   AF-A0A563ERY5-F1
#
_cell.length_a   1.000
_cell.length_b   1.000
_cell.length_c   1.000
_cell.angle_alpha   90.00
_cell.angle_beta   90.00
_cell.angle_gamma   90.00
#
_symmetry.space_group_name_H-M   'P 1'
#
loop_
_entity.id
_entity.type
_entity.pdbx_description
1 polymer ?
#
loop_
_entity_poly.entity_id
_entity_poly.type
_entity_poly.pdbx_seq_one_letter_code
_entity_poly.pdbx_strand_id
1 'polypeptide(L)'
;MKVVLGVVLIMGGMVAPAAAAGPCNAKPARSTTGGVMVGITCSSPTAFIDGFGDNASDANREALLLRRFQVTVGPTCSGTRSRTATGGFELGMTCSGPTNFITAYGTTLSAAAAEARLLEAMAPGRQCTDTFVNKVSGGFQVKGHCTSPTVFFSGIGTTVTAAAENARLSSGVG
;
A
#
# COMPACT_ATOMS: atom_id res chain seq x y z
N MET A 1 13.83 -57.05 -14.01
CA MET A 1 13.12 -56.31 -15.08
C MET A 1 11.87 -55.69 -14.49
N LYS A 2 11.65 -54.38 -14.77
CA LYS A 2 10.37 -53.64 -14.66
C LYS A 2 9.84 -53.38 -13.23
N VAL A 3 9.39 -52.20 -12.81
CA VAL A 3 9.43 -50.79 -13.30
C VAL A 3 9.26 -49.95 -12.03
N VAL A 4 10.02 -48.86 -11.93
CA VAL A 4 9.88 -47.80 -10.92
C VAL A 4 8.54 -47.08 -11.14
N LEU A 5 7.60 -47.12 -10.18
CA LEU A 5 6.47 -46.20 -10.15
C LEU A 5 6.72 -45.15 -9.07
N GLY A 6 7.12 -43.96 -9.51
CA GLY A 6 7.25 -42.78 -8.67
C GLY A 6 5.89 -42.34 -8.16
N VAL A 7 5.78 -42.23 -6.84
CA VAL A 7 4.66 -41.55 -6.18
C VAL A 7 4.99 -40.06 -6.18
N VAL A 8 4.37 -39.30 -7.08
CA VAL A 8 4.39 -37.84 -7.05
C VAL A 8 3.45 -37.40 -5.94
N LEU A 9 4.05 -36.90 -4.84
CA LEU A 9 3.35 -36.21 -3.77
C LEU A 9 2.87 -34.85 -4.32
N ILE A 10 1.61 -34.74 -4.73
CA ILE A 10 0.99 -33.44 -5.00
C ILE A 10 0.57 -32.87 -3.64
N MET A 11 1.43 -32.03 -3.05
CA MET A 11 1.03 -31.15 -1.95
C MET A 11 0.01 -30.15 -2.49
N GLY A 12 -1.27 -30.51 -2.43
CA GLY A 12 -2.39 -29.60 -2.63
C GLY A 12 -2.45 -28.63 -1.46
N GLY A 13 -1.73 -27.51 -1.57
CA GLY A 13 -1.98 -26.35 -0.74
C GLY A 13 -3.41 -25.88 -0.99
N MET A 14 -4.28 -26.04 0.00
CA MET A 14 -5.62 -25.48 -0.03
C MET A 14 -5.49 -23.96 -0.05
N VAL A 15 -5.52 -23.34 -1.23
CA VAL A 15 -5.94 -21.95 -1.34
C VAL A 15 -7.41 -21.93 -0.93
N ALA A 16 -7.67 -21.50 0.31
CA ALA A 16 -9.02 -21.24 0.77
C ALA A 16 -9.73 -20.38 -0.29
N PRO A 17 -10.97 -20.72 -0.70
CA PRO A 17 -11.69 -19.88 -1.63
C PRO A 17 -11.79 -18.48 -1.01
N ALA A 18 -11.30 -17.47 -1.74
CA ALA A 18 -11.44 -16.08 -1.35
C ALA A 18 -12.93 -15.85 -1.04
N ALA A 19 -13.26 -15.58 0.22
CA ALA A 19 -14.64 -15.36 0.63
C ALA A 19 -15.25 -14.29 -0.28
N ALA A 20 -16.43 -14.56 -0.85
CA ALA A 20 -17.09 -13.64 -1.74
C ALA A 20 -17.23 -12.28 -1.05
N ALA A 21 -16.57 -11.26 -1.60
CA ALA A 21 -16.61 -9.91 -1.06
C ALA A 21 -18.06 -9.40 -1.14
N GLY A 22 -18.67 -9.11 0.01
CA GLY A 22 -20.00 -8.50 0.09
C GLY A 22 -20.03 -7.10 -0.55
N PRO A 23 -21.22 -6.58 -0.87
CA PRO A 23 -21.37 -5.27 -1.51
C PRO A 23 -20.73 -4.15 -0.69
N CYS A 24 -20.15 -3.17 -1.39
CA CYS A 24 -19.55 -1.97 -0.81
C CYS A 24 -20.34 -0.73 -1.27
N ASN A 25 -20.58 0.19 -0.34
CA ASN A 25 -21.21 1.47 -0.62
C ASN A 25 -20.15 2.58 -0.52
N ALA A 26 -19.99 3.37 -1.58
CA ALA A 26 -19.15 4.55 -1.56
C ALA A 26 -19.88 5.71 -0.90
N LYS A 27 -19.16 6.43 -0.03
CA LYS A 27 -19.61 7.68 0.56
C LYS A 27 -19.26 8.84 -0.38
N PRO A 28 -19.94 9.99 -0.26
CA PRO A 28 -19.54 11.20 -0.99
C PRO A 28 -18.08 11.54 -0.74
N ALA A 29 -17.41 11.99 -1.80
CA ALA A 29 -16.04 12.41 -1.75
C ALA A 29 -15.86 13.62 -0.83
N ARG A 30 -14.74 13.67 -0.11
CA ARG A 30 -14.38 14.76 0.79
C ARG A 30 -13.04 15.34 0.37
N SER A 31 -12.93 16.67 0.33
CA SER A 31 -11.66 17.33 0.10
C SER A 31 -10.70 17.06 1.26
N THR A 32 -9.43 16.88 0.93
CA THR A 32 -8.33 16.72 1.88
C THR A 32 -7.12 17.53 1.39
N THR A 33 -6.06 17.58 2.17
CA THR A 33 -4.80 18.21 1.76
C THR A 33 -4.28 17.53 0.51
N GLY A 34 -4.19 18.29 -0.59
CA GLY A 34 -3.62 17.83 -1.86
C GLY A 34 -4.56 17.08 -2.79
N GLY A 35 -5.81 16.85 -2.41
CA GLY A 35 -6.74 16.10 -3.26
C GLY A 35 -8.03 15.72 -2.54
N VAL A 36 -8.45 14.48 -2.73
CA VAL A 36 -9.76 13.97 -2.32
C VAL A 36 -9.62 12.64 -1.61
N MET A 37 -10.53 12.40 -0.68
CA MET A 37 -10.70 11.15 0.04
C MET A 37 -12.12 10.61 -0.19
N VAL A 38 -12.23 9.31 -0.49
CA VAL A 38 -13.50 8.60 -0.65
C VAL A 38 -13.49 7.41 0.30
N GLY A 39 -14.46 7.39 1.21
CA GLY A 39 -14.69 6.25 2.09
C GLY A 39 -15.63 5.24 1.46
N ILE A 40 -15.32 3.95 1.54
CA ILE A 40 -16.22 2.86 1.21
C ILE A 40 -16.53 2.04 2.47
N THR A 41 -17.74 1.51 2.53
CA THR A 41 -18.18 0.61 3.60
C THR A 41 -18.67 -0.70 2.98
N CYS A 42 -18.05 -1.81 3.34
CA CYS A 42 -18.36 -3.14 2.83
C CYS A 42 -19.02 -4.00 3.91
N SER A 43 -19.94 -4.88 3.52
CA SER A 43 -20.71 -5.70 4.46
C SER A 43 -20.09 -7.06 4.82
N SER A 44 -19.18 -7.62 4.02
CA SER A 44 -18.56 -8.92 4.30
C SER A 44 -17.20 -9.13 3.63
N PRO A 45 -16.09 -9.29 4.36
CA PRO A 45 -15.97 -8.91 5.77
C PRO A 45 -16.30 -7.42 5.92
N THR A 46 -16.83 -7.05 7.08
CA THR A 46 -17.12 -5.66 7.40
C THR A 46 -15.83 -4.86 7.35
N ALA A 47 -15.82 -3.83 6.52
CA ALA A 47 -14.63 -3.02 6.29
C ALA A 47 -15.02 -1.57 6.05
N PHE A 48 -14.28 -0.67 6.69
CA PHE A 48 -14.30 0.76 6.41
C PHE A 48 -12.95 1.11 5.81
N ILE A 49 -12.96 1.55 4.57
CA ILE A 49 -11.74 1.77 3.80
C ILE A 49 -11.81 3.16 3.20
N ASP A 50 -10.81 3.96 3.51
CA ASP A 50 -10.67 5.31 2.98
C ASP A 50 -9.59 5.29 1.90
N GLY A 51 -9.99 5.55 0.65
CA GLY A 51 -9.09 5.74 -0.47
C GLY A 51 -8.78 7.22 -0.67
N PHE A 52 -7.55 7.51 -1.08
CA PHE A 52 -7.06 8.87 -1.34
C PHE A 52 -6.63 8.97 -2.80
N GLY A 53 -6.82 10.14 -3.40
CA GLY A 53 -6.42 10.40 -4.78
C GLY A 53 -6.54 11.88 -5.14
N ASP A 54 -6.07 12.24 -6.33
CA ASP A 54 -6.05 13.63 -6.79
C ASP A 54 -7.47 14.16 -7.09
N ASN A 55 -8.40 13.25 -7.41
CA ASN A 55 -9.82 13.51 -7.60
C ASN A 55 -10.68 12.36 -7.04
N ALA A 56 -12.01 12.53 -7.10
CA ALA A 56 -12.95 11.54 -6.56
C ALA A 56 -12.86 10.16 -7.24
N SER A 57 -12.58 10.12 -8.55
CA SER A 57 -12.44 8.86 -9.30
C SER A 57 -11.19 8.09 -8.87
N ASP A 58 -10.07 8.78 -8.71
CA ASP A 58 -8.80 8.19 -8.24
C ASP A 58 -8.92 7.70 -6.80
N ALA A 59 -9.51 8.51 -5.91
CA ALA A 59 -9.75 8.12 -4.53
C ALA A 59 -10.68 6.91 -4.41
N ASN A 60 -11.76 6.86 -5.20
CA ASN A 60 -12.66 5.72 -5.23
C ASN A 60 -11.97 4.46 -5.78
N ARG A 61 -11.17 4.61 -6.83
CA ARG A 61 -10.37 3.52 -7.39
C ARG A 61 -9.41 2.96 -6.34
N GLU A 62 -8.71 3.81 -5.60
CA GLU A 62 -7.78 3.35 -4.57
C GLU A 62 -8.50 2.64 -3.42
N ALA A 63 -9.67 3.15 -2.98
CA ALA A 63 -10.48 2.46 -1.98
C ALA A 63 -10.86 1.03 -2.42
N LEU A 64 -11.24 0.85 -3.70
CA LEU A 64 -11.53 -0.47 -4.27
C LEU A 64 -10.29 -1.36 -4.38
N LEU A 65 -9.11 -0.79 -4.65
CA LEU A 65 -7.84 -1.52 -4.67
C LEU A 65 -7.45 -2.00 -3.26
N LEU A 66 -7.61 -1.17 -2.24
CA LEU A 66 -7.40 -1.54 -0.84
C LEU A 66 -8.40 -2.61 -0.38
N ARG A 67 -9.64 -2.55 -0.86
CA ARG A 67 -10.62 -3.62 -0.64
C ARG A 67 -10.18 -4.93 -1.28
N ARG A 68 -9.71 -4.89 -2.53
CA ARG A 68 -9.18 -6.08 -3.20
C ARG A 68 -7.94 -6.62 -2.47
N PHE A 69 -7.11 -5.72 -1.96
CA PHE A 69 -5.94 -6.07 -1.15
C PHE A 69 -6.36 -6.86 0.10
N GLN A 70 -7.35 -6.38 0.86
CA GLN A 70 -7.91 -7.08 2.01
C GLN A 70 -8.38 -8.50 1.65
N VAL A 71 -9.14 -8.64 0.56
CA VAL A 71 -9.69 -9.95 0.15
C VAL A 71 -8.60 -10.93 -0.29
N THR A 72 -7.47 -10.43 -0.80
CA THR A 72 -6.39 -11.25 -1.35
C THR A 72 -5.32 -11.57 -0.31
N VAL A 73 -4.97 -10.60 0.53
CA VAL A 73 -3.81 -10.65 1.44
C VAL A 73 -4.25 -10.82 2.90
N GLY A 74 -5.50 -10.47 3.24
CA GLY A 74 -6.07 -10.65 4.58
C GLY A 74 -6.32 -9.32 5.33
N PRO A 75 -5.31 -8.49 5.61
CA PRO A 75 -5.48 -7.33 6.46
C PRO A 75 -6.26 -6.22 5.76
N THR A 76 -7.12 -5.54 6.53
CA THR A 76 -7.88 -4.37 6.02
C THR A 76 -6.97 -3.15 6.07
N CYS A 77 -6.56 -2.64 4.91
CA CYS A 77 -5.80 -1.41 4.81
C CYS A 77 -6.72 -0.22 4.50
N SER A 78 -6.48 0.91 5.14
CA SER A 78 -7.22 2.16 4.93
C SER A 78 -6.25 3.34 4.99
N GLY A 79 -6.42 4.30 4.09
CA GLY A 79 -5.80 5.60 4.24
C GLY A 79 -6.26 6.25 5.55
N THR A 80 -5.38 7.03 6.17
CA THR A 80 -5.65 7.68 7.47
C THR A 80 -5.47 9.18 7.42
N ARG A 81 -4.46 9.66 6.70
CA ARG A 81 -4.16 11.08 6.58
C ARG A 81 -3.37 11.36 5.31
N SER A 82 -3.53 12.58 4.79
CA SER A 82 -2.64 13.15 3.78
C SER A 82 -2.08 14.49 4.26
N ARG A 83 -0.84 14.79 3.87
CA ARG A 83 -0.22 16.11 4.11
C ARG A 83 0.69 16.51 2.95
N THR A 84 0.91 17.80 2.78
CA THR A 84 1.95 18.31 1.88
C THR A 84 3.34 17.94 2.40
N ALA A 85 4.22 17.56 1.49
CA ALA A 85 5.63 17.28 1.76
C ALA A 85 6.50 18.00 0.73
N THR A 86 7.81 18.05 0.98
CA THR A 86 8.77 18.65 0.04
C THR A 86 8.66 17.99 -1.34
N GLY A 87 8.21 18.75 -2.34
CA GLY A 87 8.08 18.28 -3.73
C GLY A 87 6.85 17.40 -4.02
N GLY A 88 5.91 17.26 -3.08
CA GLY A 88 4.72 16.43 -3.28
C GLY A 88 3.85 16.27 -2.04
N PHE A 89 3.41 15.04 -1.80
CA PHE A 89 2.49 14.65 -0.74
C PHE A 89 2.98 13.43 0.00
N GLU A 90 2.60 13.37 1.27
CA GLU A 90 2.71 12.19 2.10
C GLU A 90 1.32 11.61 2.35
N LEU A 91 1.22 10.30 2.28
CA LEU A 91 0.05 9.56 2.72
C LEU A 91 0.41 8.60 3.86
N GLY A 92 -0.41 8.63 4.92
CA GLY A 92 -0.43 7.59 5.95
C GLY A 92 -1.52 6.56 5.66
N MET A 93 -1.18 5.27 5.79
CA MET A 93 -2.09 4.14 5.66
C MET A 93 -1.96 3.22 6.87
N THR A 94 -3.06 2.67 7.37
CA THR A 94 -3.06 1.70 8.46
C THR A 94 -3.69 0.40 7.99
N CYS A 95 -3.08 -0.73 8.34
CA CYS A 95 -3.60 -2.06 8.05
C CYS A 95 -3.95 -2.82 9.33
N SER A 96 -5.09 -3.52 9.34
CA SER A 96 -5.57 -4.28 10.49
C SER A 96 -5.18 -5.77 10.39
N GLY A 97 -4.19 -6.18 11.17
CA GLY A 97 -3.87 -7.59 11.46
C GLY A 97 -2.51 -8.06 10.92
N PRO A 98 -1.38 -7.83 11.63
CA PRO A 98 -1.18 -7.00 12.83
C PRO A 98 -1.42 -5.51 12.54
N THR A 99 -1.62 -4.67 13.56
CA THR A 99 -1.75 -3.23 13.33
C THR A 99 -0.40 -2.66 12.90
N ASN A 100 -0.27 -2.33 11.62
CA ASN A 100 0.90 -1.66 11.08
C ASN A 100 0.52 -0.35 10.40
N PHE A 101 1.48 0.57 10.39
CA PHE A 101 1.35 1.88 9.81
C PHE A 101 2.36 2.03 8.69
N ILE A 102 1.88 2.56 7.58
CA ILE A 102 2.67 2.84 6.40
C ILE A 102 2.63 4.32 6.11
N THR A 103 3.80 4.89 5.87
CA THR A 103 3.92 6.25 5.34
C THR A 103 4.64 6.16 4.00
N ALA A 104 4.03 6.76 2.98
CA ALA A 104 4.58 6.80 1.64
C ALA A 104 4.52 8.21 1.06
N TYR A 105 5.40 8.49 0.10
CA TYR A 105 5.45 9.77 -0.60
C TYR A 105 5.20 9.64 -2.10
N GLY A 106 4.72 10.72 -2.69
CA GLY A 106 4.55 10.86 -4.13
C GLY A 106 4.45 12.33 -4.54
N THR A 107 4.66 12.64 -5.82
CA THR A 107 4.42 13.99 -6.35
C THR A 107 2.96 14.37 -6.33
N THR A 108 2.06 13.39 -6.45
CA THR A 108 0.62 13.55 -6.34
C THR A 108 0.07 12.68 -5.22
N LEU A 109 -1.15 12.95 -4.76
CA LEU A 109 -1.76 12.18 -3.69
C LEU A 109 -2.08 10.76 -4.16
N SER A 110 -2.49 10.60 -5.43
CA SER A 110 -2.69 9.27 -6.03
C SER A 110 -1.39 8.46 -6.08
N ALA A 111 -0.27 9.10 -6.40
CA ALA A 111 1.05 8.44 -6.42
C ALA A 111 1.47 7.98 -5.02
N ALA A 112 1.30 8.84 -4.00
CA ALA A 112 1.59 8.48 -2.62
C ALA A 112 0.69 7.32 -2.14
N ALA A 113 -0.57 7.29 -2.55
CA ALA A 113 -1.50 6.21 -2.20
C ALA A 113 -1.13 4.87 -2.83
N ALA A 114 -0.80 4.89 -4.12
CA ALA A 114 -0.31 3.70 -4.81
C ALA A 114 0.97 3.17 -4.16
N GLU A 115 1.92 4.04 -3.83
CA GLU A 115 3.19 3.64 -3.21
C GLU A 115 2.99 3.06 -1.80
N ALA A 116 2.09 3.62 -0.98
CA ALA A 116 1.75 3.04 0.32
C ALA A 116 1.24 1.60 0.20
N ARG A 117 0.36 1.33 -0.76
CA ARG A 117 -0.15 -0.02 -1.03
C ARG A 117 0.94 -0.95 -1.55
N LEU A 118 1.87 -0.45 -2.38
CA LEU A 118 3.01 -1.24 -2.85
C LEU A 118 4.00 -1.56 -1.71
N LEU A 119 4.22 -0.64 -0.78
CA LEU A 119 5.01 -0.88 0.43
C LEU A 119 4.41 -1.99 1.30
N GLU A 120 3.10 -1.98 1.55
CA GLU A 120 2.43 -3.09 2.24
C GLU A 120 2.60 -4.41 1.49
N ALA A 121 2.46 -4.38 0.16
CA ALA A 121 2.50 -5.59 -0.65
C ALA A 121 3.85 -6.33 -0.59
N MET A 122 4.99 -5.61 -0.46
CA MET A 122 6.29 -6.29 -0.35
C MET A 122 6.71 -6.55 1.10
N ALA A 123 6.18 -5.81 2.06
CA ALA A 123 6.47 -5.99 3.48
C ALA A 123 5.18 -6.24 4.30
N PRO A 124 4.40 -7.30 4.03
CA PRO A 124 3.10 -7.49 4.65
C PRO A 124 3.17 -7.51 6.17
N GLY A 125 2.29 -6.73 6.83
CA GLY A 125 2.20 -6.66 8.29
C GLY A 125 3.37 -5.93 8.98
N ARG A 126 4.30 -5.33 8.23
CA ARG A 126 5.44 -4.58 8.79
C ARG A 126 5.11 -3.09 8.82
N GLN A 127 5.64 -2.37 9.82
CA GLN A 127 5.49 -0.91 9.85
C GLN A 127 6.56 -0.31 8.95
N CYS A 128 6.15 0.22 7.80
CA CYS A 128 7.05 0.86 6.83
C CYS A 128 6.84 2.36 6.85
N THR A 129 7.76 3.09 7.48
CA THR A 129 7.65 4.55 7.58
C THR A 129 8.75 5.19 6.75
N ASP A 130 8.35 5.94 5.73
CA ASP A 130 9.25 6.92 5.12
C ASP A 130 9.51 8.05 6.12
N THR A 131 10.76 8.14 6.56
CA THR A 131 11.16 9.03 7.65
C THR A 131 11.21 10.48 7.17
N PHE A 132 11.74 10.74 5.96
CA PHE A 132 11.88 12.10 5.40
C PHE A 132 11.97 12.13 3.87
N VAL A 133 11.52 13.24 3.26
CA VAL A 133 11.85 13.64 1.89
C VAL A 133 12.75 14.86 1.92
N ASN A 134 13.93 14.73 1.32
CA ASN A 134 14.91 15.81 1.21
C ASN A 134 15.06 16.23 -0.24
N LYS A 135 15.09 17.55 -0.49
CA LYS A 135 15.54 18.07 -1.78
C LYS A 135 17.07 17.95 -1.85
N VAL A 136 17.58 17.37 -2.94
CA VAL A 136 19.02 17.21 -3.20
C VAL A 136 19.37 17.86 -4.53
N SER A 137 20.67 18.01 -4.83
CA SER A 137 21.07 18.53 -6.13
C SER A 137 20.54 17.62 -7.24
N GLY A 138 19.77 18.20 -8.16
CA GLY A 138 19.17 17.47 -9.28
C GLY A 138 17.90 16.66 -8.97
N GLY A 139 17.35 16.70 -7.75
CA GLY A 139 16.12 15.95 -7.46
C GLY A 139 15.73 15.85 -5.99
N PHE A 140 15.24 14.67 -5.61
CA PHE A 140 14.72 14.35 -4.29
C PHE A 140 15.31 13.04 -3.79
N GLN A 141 15.46 12.94 -2.47
CA GLN A 141 15.82 11.72 -1.78
C GLN A 141 14.70 11.34 -0.81
N VAL A 142 14.22 10.11 -0.90
CA VAL A 142 13.29 9.49 0.05
C VAL A 142 14.05 8.46 0.85
N LYS A 143 13.90 8.49 2.16
CA LYS A 143 14.47 7.50 3.09
C LYS A 143 13.36 6.98 3.99
N GLY A 144 13.41 5.69 4.27
CA GLY A 144 12.46 5.04 5.16
C GLY A 144 13.04 3.81 5.82
N HIS A 145 12.20 3.18 6.63
CA HIS A 145 12.50 1.88 7.20
C HIS A 145 11.24 1.05 7.41
N CYS A 146 11.37 -0.26 7.33
CA CYS A 146 10.34 -1.23 7.70
C CYS A 146 10.78 -1.99 8.97
N THR A 147 9.90 -2.16 9.97
CA THR A 147 10.24 -2.86 11.22
C THR A 147 10.13 -4.38 11.12
N SER A 148 10.75 -5.10 12.08
CA SER A 148 10.62 -6.55 12.29
C SER A 148 11.01 -7.46 11.10
N PRO A 149 12.31 -7.61 10.76
CA PRO A 149 13.49 -6.90 11.28
C PRO A 149 13.60 -5.48 10.72
N THR A 150 14.42 -4.59 11.28
CA THR A 150 14.55 -3.24 10.71
C THR A 150 15.31 -3.28 9.39
N VAL A 151 14.65 -2.88 8.31
CA VAL A 151 15.27 -2.72 6.99
C VAL A 151 15.18 -1.26 6.60
N PHE A 152 16.34 -0.64 6.38
CA PHE A 152 16.42 0.74 5.89
C PHE A 152 16.43 0.74 4.38
N PHE A 153 15.79 1.75 3.79
CA PHE A 153 15.72 1.90 2.36
C PHE A 153 15.82 3.36 1.97
N SER A 154 16.41 3.62 0.79
CA SER A 154 16.70 4.96 0.33
C SER A 154 16.74 5.02 -1.18
N GLY A 155 16.10 6.03 -1.76
CA GLY A 155 16.07 6.23 -3.20
C GLY A 155 16.27 7.69 -3.54
N ILE A 156 16.85 7.93 -4.71
CA ILE A 156 17.00 9.26 -5.30
C ILE A 156 16.27 9.25 -6.63
N GLY A 157 15.55 10.31 -6.93
CA GLY A 157 14.85 10.49 -8.18
C GLY A 157 14.75 11.96 -8.56
N THR A 158 14.46 12.24 -9.82
CA THR A 158 14.19 13.61 -10.29
C THR A 158 12.88 14.16 -9.72
N THR A 159 11.97 13.27 -9.31
CA THR A 159 10.72 13.58 -8.63
C THR A 159 10.62 12.80 -7.31
N VAL A 160 9.72 13.24 -6.43
CA VAL A 160 9.46 12.52 -5.16
C VAL A 160 8.94 11.11 -5.42
N THR A 161 8.05 10.92 -6.40
CA THR A 161 7.55 9.59 -6.79
C THR A 161 8.68 8.68 -7.23
N ALA A 162 9.54 9.14 -8.14
CA ALA A 162 10.68 8.34 -8.60
C ALA A 162 11.65 8.03 -7.46
N ALA A 163 11.86 8.97 -6.54
CA ALA A 163 12.68 8.75 -5.36
C ALA A 163 12.08 7.70 -4.43
N ALA A 164 10.76 7.72 -4.20
CA ALA A 164 10.04 6.74 -3.38
C ALA A 164 10.09 5.34 -4.01
N GLU A 165 9.78 5.23 -5.31
CA GLU A 165 9.86 3.98 -6.05
C GLU A 165 11.28 3.38 -6.01
N ASN A 166 12.31 4.19 -6.23
CA ASN A 166 13.70 3.74 -6.11
C ASN A 166 14.05 3.32 -4.68
N ALA A 167 13.51 4.01 -3.68
CA ALA A 167 13.72 3.67 -2.27
C ALA A 167 13.12 2.30 -1.98
N ARG A 168 11.87 2.08 -2.40
CA ARG A 168 11.18 0.81 -2.29
C ARG A 168 11.95 -0.34 -2.94
N LEU A 169 12.42 -0.15 -4.17
CA LEU A 169 13.22 -1.16 -4.90
C LEU A 169 14.57 -1.44 -4.23
N SER A 170 15.19 -0.43 -3.58
CA SER A 170 16.46 -0.59 -2.86
C SER A 170 16.35 -1.40 -1.56
N SER A 171 15.14 -1.50 -1.00
CA SER A 171 14.91 -2.11 0.31
C SER A 171 15.26 -3.60 0.36
N GLY A 172 15.34 -4.28 -0.79
CA GLY A 172 15.63 -5.71 -0.86
C GLY A 172 14.61 -6.58 -0.10
N VAL A 173 13.46 -6.00 0.28
CA VAL A 173 12.34 -6.73 0.88
C VAL A 173 11.56 -7.35 -0.29
N GLY A 174 12.09 -8.46 -0.80
CA GLY A 174 11.51 -9.28 -1.85
C GLY A 174 11.68 -10.75 -1.51
#